data_AF-A0A9E1EGF9-F1
#
_entry.id   AF-A0A9E1EGF9-F1
#
_cell.length_a   1.000
_cell.length_b   1.000
_cell.length_c   1.000
_cell.angle_alpha   90.00
_cell.angle_beta   90.00
_cell.angle_gamma   90.00
#
_symmetry.space_group_name_H-M   'P 1'
#
loop_
_entity.id
_entity.type
_entity.pdbx_description
1 polymer ?
#
loop_
_entity_poly.entity_id
_entity_poly.type
_entity_poly.pdbx_seq_one_letter_code
_entity_poly.pdbx_strand_id
1 'polypeptide(L)'
;MKKIRKGIIVTGLLLSLTFSVAVWGEELSSGEDVNAEVVEEILIPGEISDNSNMESLENLDNTESGILDDGQAELIEENVPEQDTEEMETIPQESDEFSRREELMIEGEETSAESATYSEDFKIEGTILKRYTGTDANVVIPDIVTKIADDAFLDCWELRSVVIPDSVKTIGDYAFYNCQGLQEVTIGNSVKSIGNECFHDNALTSVVIPDSVEILGDDAFTLCEELKEVTIGNSVKSIGSGCFWGSALTSVVIPDSVEILGTYAFFKSTELKEVSVGNNVKSIGSACFGNTGLTSVVIPDSVEMLGEDVFQNCTKLKEIRIGNNVKSIGSYCFSNTGITSVAIPDSVETLGNETFCDCTKLEEIHIGNNVKSIGEFCFCNTGLTSVEIPGCMEVLGDYAFTSCSNLKTVYIPESVTVFGEDIFYETDNVTIYGVSGSEAENYAGQYNIPFVDGDMPNGDTPDPDPIKEGWKQDKIGWWYQNADGTYPKNTWKQIYGRWYH
;
A
#
# COMPACT_ATOMS: atom_id res chain seq x y z
N MET A 1 -49.03 30.76 -15.44
CA MET A 1 -48.81 32.08 -14.81
C MET A 1 -48.33 31.85 -13.38
N LYS A 2 -47.10 32.31 -13.05
CA LYS A 2 -46.58 32.79 -11.74
C LYS A 2 -47.13 32.12 -10.45
N LYS A 3 -46.37 31.69 -9.44
CA LYS A 3 -44.96 31.81 -9.00
C LYS A 3 -44.99 31.13 -7.59
N ILE A 4 -44.06 30.28 -7.14
CA ILE A 4 -42.92 30.61 -6.26
C ILE A 4 -42.28 29.28 -5.82
N ARG A 5 -40.96 29.17 -6.01
CA ARG A 5 -40.05 28.21 -5.38
C ARG A 5 -39.83 28.58 -3.91
N LYS A 6 -39.75 27.60 -3.01
CA LYS A 6 -38.96 27.68 -1.79
C LYS A 6 -38.25 26.33 -1.60
N GLY A 7 -36.92 26.39 -1.58
CA GLY A 7 -36.06 25.27 -1.25
C GLY A 7 -36.02 25.01 0.25
N ILE A 8 -35.66 23.78 0.59
CA ILE A 8 -35.14 23.40 1.90
C ILE A 8 -33.80 22.72 1.61
N ILE A 9 -32.74 23.35 2.10
CA ILE A 9 -31.39 22.79 2.24
C ILE A 9 -31.46 21.87 3.45
N VAL A 10 -31.10 20.59 3.29
CA VAL A 10 -30.84 19.69 4.41
C VAL A 10 -29.33 19.47 4.45
N THR A 11 -28.69 20.10 5.42
CA THR A 11 -27.33 19.81 5.87
C THR A 11 -27.30 18.42 6.51
N GLY A 12 -26.57 17.48 5.91
CA GLY A 12 -26.33 16.15 6.47
C GLY A 12 -24.99 16.12 7.20
N LEU A 13 -25.04 16.23 8.53
CA LEU A 13 -23.93 15.95 9.43
C LEU A 13 -24.51 15.07 10.54
N LEU A 14 -24.18 13.78 10.55
CA LEU A 14 -24.42 12.91 11.70
C LEU A 14 -23.47 11.71 11.69
N LEU A 15 -22.51 11.80 12.60
CA LEU A 15 -21.68 10.73 13.13
C LEU A 15 -22.54 9.62 13.77
N SER A 16 -22.06 8.38 13.58
CA SER A 16 -22.07 7.22 14.49
C SER A 16 -23.34 6.88 15.28
N LEU A 17 -23.82 5.64 15.10
CA LEU A 17 -24.11 4.74 16.22
C LEU A 17 -24.28 3.28 15.73
N THR A 18 -23.51 2.43 16.38
CA THR A 18 -23.57 0.97 16.42
C THR A 18 -24.99 0.43 16.66
N PHE A 19 -25.37 -0.64 15.97
CA PHE A 19 -26.47 -1.50 16.40
C PHE A 19 -26.00 -2.95 16.52
N SER A 20 -25.87 -3.40 17.76
CA SER A 20 -25.91 -4.82 18.13
C SER A 20 -27.32 -5.36 17.88
N VAL A 21 -27.38 -6.57 17.34
CA VAL A 21 -28.58 -7.36 17.13
C VAL A 21 -29.16 -7.79 18.48
N ALA A 22 -30.45 -7.51 18.71
CA ALA A 22 -31.23 -8.13 19.77
C ALA A 22 -32.58 -8.58 19.19
N VAL A 23 -32.76 -9.90 19.14
CA VAL A 23 -33.97 -10.62 18.73
C VAL A 23 -34.98 -10.62 19.88
N TRP A 24 -36.22 -10.16 19.66
CA TRP A 24 -37.41 -10.59 20.42
C TRP A 24 -38.65 -10.53 19.50
N GLY A 25 -39.47 -11.58 19.54
CA GLY A 25 -40.58 -11.84 18.63
C GLY A 25 -41.98 -11.50 19.15
N GLU A 26 -42.96 -12.06 18.40
CA GLU A 26 -44.42 -12.15 18.57
C GLU A 26 -45.34 -11.12 17.87
N GLU A 27 -45.84 -11.57 16.71
CA GLU A 27 -47.25 -11.67 16.24
C GLU A 27 -48.33 -10.63 16.62
N LEU A 28 -49.03 -10.08 15.61
CA LEU A 28 -50.42 -10.46 15.22
C LEU A 28 -51.04 -9.52 14.16
N SER A 29 -51.51 -10.14 13.04
CA SER A 29 -52.74 -9.92 12.20
C SER A 29 -53.20 -8.48 11.81
N SER A 30 -53.71 -8.15 10.62
CA SER A 30 -54.63 -8.85 9.70
C SER A 30 -54.94 -8.00 8.42
N GLY A 31 -55.15 -8.68 7.28
CA GLY A 31 -56.04 -8.37 6.10
C GLY A 31 -55.79 -7.11 5.24
N GLU A 32 -55.95 -7.06 3.91
CA GLU A 32 -56.36 -7.98 2.83
C GLU A 32 -55.82 -7.39 1.49
N ASP A 33 -55.22 -8.23 0.63
CA ASP A 33 -55.46 -8.50 -0.82
C ASP A 33 -55.95 -7.37 -1.78
N VAL A 34 -55.54 -7.18 -3.04
CA VAL A 34 -54.76 -7.95 -4.06
C VAL A 34 -54.43 -7.01 -5.24
N ASN A 35 -53.25 -7.15 -5.87
CA ASN A 35 -53.13 -7.47 -7.31
C ASN A 35 -51.66 -7.72 -7.71
N ALA A 36 -51.44 -8.89 -8.31
CA ALA A 36 -50.16 -9.41 -8.76
C ALA A 36 -49.85 -8.96 -10.19
N GLU A 37 -48.59 -8.61 -10.47
CA GLU A 37 -47.99 -8.79 -11.79
C GLU A 37 -46.48 -9.04 -11.67
N VAL A 38 -46.11 -10.29 -11.98
CA VAL A 38 -44.86 -10.84 -12.54
C VAL A 38 -43.49 -10.35 -12.03
N VAL A 39 -42.76 -11.34 -11.49
CA VAL A 39 -41.35 -11.36 -11.08
C VAL A 39 -40.45 -11.51 -12.30
N GLU A 40 -39.42 -10.68 -12.42
CA GLU A 40 -38.12 -11.10 -12.98
C GLU A 40 -37.00 -10.53 -12.11
N GLU A 41 -36.33 -11.44 -11.38
CA GLU A 41 -34.97 -11.28 -10.89
C GLU A 41 -34.02 -11.19 -12.09
N ILE A 42 -33.06 -10.26 -12.06
CA ILE A 42 -31.85 -10.40 -12.87
C ILE A 42 -30.64 -10.32 -11.95
N LEU A 43 -29.94 -11.45 -12.01
CA LEU A 43 -28.76 -11.89 -11.28
C LEU A 43 -27.49 -11.10 -11.60
N ILE A 44 -26.63 -11.07 -10.58
CA ILE A 44 -25.19 -10.83 -10.61
C ILE A 44 -24.53 -11.87 -11.55
N PRO A 45 -23.64 -11.50 -12.49
CA PRO A 45 -22.80 -12.48 -13.16
C PRO A 45 -21.49 -12.64 -12.41
N GLY A 46 -21.30 -13.85 -11.88
CA GLY A 46 -20.01 -14.37 -11.46
C GLY A 46 -19.15 -14.87 -12.64
N GLU A 47 -17.92 -15.22 -12.27
CA GLU A 47 -16.86 -15.78 -13.10
C GLU A 47 -17.23 -17.09 -13.82
N ILE A 48 -16.61 -17.31 -14.99
CA ILE A 48 -16.45 -18.64 -15.58
C ILE A 48 -15.00 -18.78 -16.08
N SER A 49 -14.41 -19.92 -15.70
CA SER A 49 -13.08 -20.43 -16.00
C SER A 49 -12.94 -21.07 -17.40
N ASP A 50 -11.67 -21.37 -17.71
CA ASP A 50 -11.15 -22.45 -18.56
C ASP A 50 -10.91 -22.23 -20.07
N ASN A 51 -9.63 -21.95 -20.36
CA ASN A 51 -8.68 -22.81 -21.06
C ASN A 51 -9.10 -23.51 -22.38
N SER A 52 -8.47 -23.09 -23.49
CA SER A 52 -7.75 -23.94 -24.48
C SER A 52 -7.66 -23.24 -25.85
N ASN A 53 -6.44 -22.92 -26.30
CA ASN A 53 -5.89 -23.47 -27.54
C ASN A 53 -4.47 -22.97 -27.80
N MET A 54 -3.62 -23.95 -28.04
CA MET A 54 -2.21 -23.87 -28.39
C MET A 54 -2.07 -24.43 -29.80
N GLU A 55 -1.70 -23.60 -30.78
CA GLU A 55 -1.09 -23.97 -32.07
C GLU A 55 -0.23 -22.75 -32.47
N SER A 56 1.08 -22.75 -32.27
CA SER A 56 2.15 -23.25 -33.16
C SER A 56 2.20 -22.59 -34.54
N LEU A 57 3.32 -21.92 -34.83
CA LEU A 57 4.17 -21.95 -36.05
C LEU A 57 5.04 -20.68 -36.04
N GLU A 58 6.30 -20.77 -35.61
CA GLU A 58 7.49 -21.17 -36.36
C GLU A 58 8.21 -20.02 -37.10
N ASN A 59 9.48 -19.86 -36.72
CA ASN A 59 10.66 -19.55 -37.54
C ASN A 59 10.83 -18.15 -38.12
N LEU A 60 11.91 -17.47 -37.69
CA LEU A 60 13.02 -17.13 -38.57
C LEU A 60 14.32 -16.92 -37.78
N ASP A 61 15.32 -17.68 -38.22
CA ASP A 61 16.69 -17.78 -37.75
C ASP A 61 17.55 -16.51 -37.99
N ASN A 62 18.45 -16.28 -37.03
CA ASN A 62 19.89 -16.05 -37.14
C ASN A 62 20.53 -15.47 -38.42
N THR A 63 21.48 -14.55 -38.20
CA THR A 63 22.90 -14.47 -38.67
C THR A 63 23.34 -13.00 -38.57
N GLU A 64 24.55 -12.54 -38.25
CA GLU A 64 25.92 -13.05 -38.06
C GLU A 64 26.70 -11.87 -37.41
N SER A 65 27.53 -12.05 -36.37
CA SER A 65 28.99 -12.30 -36.36
C SER A 65 29.93 -11.10 -36.67
N GLY A 66 31.04 -11.01 -35.90
CA GLY A 66 32.22 -10.13 -36.12
C GLY A 66 32.71 -9.42 -34.83
N ILE A 67 33.51 -10.00 -33.92
CA ILE A 67 35.02 -10.08 -33.85
C ILE A 67 35.75 -8.86 -34.45
N LEU A 68 36.78 -8.19 -33.90
CA LEU A 68 37.85 -8.33 -32.89
C LEU A 68 38.23 -6.90 -32.41
N ASP A 69 38.82 -6.72 -31.22
CA ASP A 69 40.27 -6.43 -31.06
C ASP A 69 40.63 -5.92 -29.65
N ASP A 70 41.83 -6.32 -29.28
CA ASP A 70 42.58 -6.26 -28.02
C ASP A 70 43.14 -4.86 -27.74
N GLY A 71 43.46 -4.55 -26.48
CA GLY A 71 44.13 -3.28 -26.15
C GLY A 71 44.25 -2.94 -24.66
N GLN A 72 45.30 -3.49 -24.04
CA GLN A 72 46.06 -3.06 -22.84
C GLN A 72 46.05 -1.54 -22.54
N ALA A 73 46.31 -1.00 -21.35
CA ALA A 73 46.64 -1.40 -19.98
C ALA A 73 46.57 -0.12 -19.13
N GLU A 74 46.44 -0.19 -17.80
CA GLU A 74 47.41 0.44 -16.88
C GLU A 74 47.11 0.10 -15.42
N LEU A 75 48.18 -0.28 -14.74
CA LEU A 75 48.31 -0.56 -13.33
C LEU A 75 48.30 0.75 -12.56
N ILE A 76 47.51 0.84 -11.49
CA ILE A 76 47.73 1.82 -10.42
C ILE A 76 47.92 1.02 -9.13
N GLU A 77 49.18 0.77 -8.82
CA GLU A 77 49.64 0.60 -7.44
C GLU A 77 49.47 1.94 -6.73
N GLU A 78 48.91 1.97 -5.52
CA GLU A 78 49.54 2.68 -4.39
C GLU A 78 48.84 2.37 -3.06
N ASN A 79 49.63 1.75 -2.17
CA ASN A 79 49.85 2.10 -0.77
C ASN A 79 48.69 2.02 0.24
N VAL A 80 48.64 0.85 0.87
CA VAL A 80 48.29 0.64 2.28
C VAL A 80 49.36 1.27 3.18
N PRO A 81 49.02 1.99 4.26
CA PRO A 81 49.88 2.11 5.43
C PRO A 81 49.44 1.15 6.54
N GLU A 82 50.46 0.50 7.11
CA GLU A 82 50.44 -0.46 8.22
C GLU A 82 50.15 0.18 9.59
N GLN A 83 49.56 -0.68 10.46
CA GLN A 83 49.76 -0.82 11.93
C GLN A 83 49.33 0.36 12.82
N ASP A 84 48.52 0.13 13.87
CA ASP A 84 48.99 -0.54 15.10
C ASP A 84 48.00 -1.56 15.68
N THR A 85 48.59 -2.70 16.05
CA THR A 85 48.06 -3.76 16.90
C THR A 85 48.53 -3.55 18.34
N GLU A 86 47.65 -3.68 19.32
CA GLU A 86 48.04 -4.06 20.69
C GLU A 86 47.20 -5.24 21.20
N GLU A 87 47.92 -6.08 21.94
CA GLU A 87 47.72 -7.46 22.37
C GLU A 87 46.51 -7.65 23.31
N MET A 88 45.71 -8.72 23.13
CA MET A 88 45.90 -10.09 23.62
C MET A 88 45.83 -10.20 25.16
N GLU A 89 44.68 -10.65 25.67
CA GLU A 89 44.58 -11.34 26.96
C GLU A 89 43.83 -12.66 26.76
N THR A 90 44.57 -13.75 26.96
CA THR A 90 44.17 -15.16 26.82
C THR A 90 43.69 -15.74 28.15
N ILE A 91 42.54 -16.42 28.20
CA ILE A 91 42.27 -17.50 29.17
C ILE A 91 41.27 -18.52 28.52
N PRO A 92 41.18 -19.79 28.94
CA PRO A 92 41.65 -20.95 28.18
C PRO A 92 40.53 -21.91 27.76
N GLN A 93 40.86 -22.80 26.83
CA GLN A 93 40.03 -23.96 26.48
C GLN A 93 40.01 -24.97 27.64
N GLU A 94 38.81 -25.33 28.10
CA GLU A 94 38.55 -26.61 28.76
C GLU A 94 37.90 -27.58 27.78
N SER A 95 38.58 -28.72 27.69
CA SER A 95 38.24 -29.94 26.99
C SER A 95 37.25 -30.80 27.79
N ASP A 96 36.56 -31.68 27.06
CA ASP A 96 36.10 -33.00 27.50
C ASP A 96 35.01 -33.08 28.60
N GLU A 97 33.75 -33.01 28.18
CA GLU A 97 32.73 -33.92 28.72
C GLU A 97 31.52 -34.00 27.78
N PHE A 98 31.47 -35.01 26.90
CA PHE A 98 30.26 -35.75 26.51
C PHE A 98 30.67 -36.87 25.55
N SER A 99 31.30 -37.91 26.11
CA SER A 99 31.51 -39.18 25.43
C SER A 99 30.55 -40.22 26.02
N ARG A 100 30.01 -41.06 25.13
CA ARG A 100 29.20 -42.27 25.34
C ARG A 100 27.68 -42.07 25.39
N ARG A 101 27.05 -42.20 24.22
CA ARG A 101 25.92 -43.13 24.10
C ARG A 101 26.40 -44.34 23.32
N GLU A 102 26.28 -45.49 23.95
CA GLU A 102 26.65 -46.81 23.45
C GLU A 102 25.83 -47.14 22.20
N GLU A 103 26.52 -47.47 21.11
CA GLU A 103 25.97 -48.33 20.07
C GLU A 103 25.85 -49.74 20.65
N LEU A 104 24.64 -50.11 21.06
CA LEU A 104 24.26 -51.49 21.28
C LEU A 104 23.55 -51.98 20.03
N MET A 105 24.29 -52.73 19.20
CA MET A 105 23.71 -53.62 18.21
C MET A 105 22.78 -54.60 18.93
N ILE A 106 21.49 -54.56 18.59
CA ILE A 106 20.56 -55.65 18.81
C ILE A 106 20.15 -56.15 17.42
N GLU A 107 20.52 -57.39 17.13
CA GLU A 107 20.04 -58.13 15.97
C GLU A 107 18.51 -58.31 16.04
N GLY A 108 17.85 -57.99 14.93
CA GLY A 108 16.65 -58.68 14.45
C GLY A 108 15.44 -58.73 15.37
N GLU A 109 14.55 -57.75 15.25
CA GLU A 109 13.11 -57.98 15.31
C GLU A 109 12.43 -56.91 14.45
N GLU A 110 11.57 -57.34 13.52
CA GLU A 110 10.66 -56.45 12.78
C GLU A 110 9.76 -55.73 13.81
N THR A 111 10.14 -54.51 14.20
CA THR A 111 9.27 -53.66 15.01
C THR A 111 8.33 -52.93 14.06
N SER A 112 7.08 -53.38 14.05
CA SER A 112 5.91 -52.65 13.54
C SER A 112 6.01 -51.18 13.93
N ALA A 113 5.73 -50.28 12.98
CA ALA A 113 5.60 -48.85 13.23
C ALA A 113 4.78 -48.62 14.51
N GLU A 114 5.43 -48.14 15.57
CA GLU A 114 4.74 -47.64 16.75
C GLU A 114 3.85 -46.48 16.28
N SER A 115 2.55 -46.73 16.29
CA SER A 115 1.52 -45.71 16.17
C SER A 115 1.75 -44.71 17.31
N ALA A 116 2.42 -43.60 17.03
CA ALA A 116 2.46 -42.46 17.95
C ALA A 116 1.00 -42.06 18.23
N THR A 117 0.52 -42.33 19.45
CA THR A 117 -0.85 -42.02 19.85
C THR A 117 -0.93 -40.54 20.21
N TYR A 118 -1.34 -39.71 19.24
CA TYR A 118 -1.72 -38.32 19.50
C TYR A 118 -3.16 -38.26 20.05
N SER A 119 -3.57 -37.13 20.64
CA SER A 119 -4.94 -36.97 21.16
C SER A 119 -5.97 -37.34 20.09
N GLU A 120 -7.05 -38.03 20.49
CA GLU A 120 -8.18 -38.32 19.61
C GLU A 120 -8.85 -37.04 19.07
N ASP A 121 -8.56 -35.88 19.68
CA ASP A 121 -9.01 -34.57 19.23
C ASP A 121 -8.48 -34.18 17.85
N PHE A 122 -7.32 -34.71 17.45
CA PHE A 122 -6.76 -34.46 16.11
C PHE A 122 -7.31 -35.48 15.12
N LYS A 123 -8.20 -35.05 14.22
CA LYS A 123 -8.70 -35.85 13.10
C LYS A 123 -7.69 -35.77 11.95
N ILE A 124 -6.71 -36.68 11.97
CA ILE A 124 -5.64 -36.74 10.98
C ILE A 124 -5.92 -37.86 9.97
N GLU A 125 -5.87 -37.53 8.68
CA GLU A 125 -5.93 -38.49 7.58
C GLU A 125 -4.56 -38.53 6.87
N GLY A 126 -3.83 -39.64 7.02
CA GLY A 126 -2.43 -39.73 6.61
C GLY A 126 -1.56 -38.76 7.40
N THR A 127 -1.10 -37.68 6.76
CA THR A 127 -0.31 -36.58 7.36
C THR A 127 -1.05 -35.24 7.29
N ILE A 128 -2.36 -35.26 7.04
CA ILE A 128 -3.19 -34.05 6.89
C ILE A 128 -4.09 -33.92 8.11
N LEU A 129 -3.95 -32.82 8.86
CA LEU A 129 -4.90 -32.49 9.92
C LEU A 129 -6.18 -31.94 9.29
N LYS A 130 -7.24 -32.74 9.31
CA LYS A 130 -8.56 -32.39 8.73
C LYS A 130 -9.41 -31.56 9.67
N ARG A 131 -9.30 -31.82 10.98
CA ARG A 131 -10.08 -31.11 12.00
C ARG A 131 -9.48 -31.33 13.39
N TYR A 132 -9.55 -30.31 14.23
CA TYR A 132 -9.36 -30.41 15.67
C TYR A 132 -10.74 -30.38 16.35
N THR A 133 -10.99 -31.31 17.28
CA THR A 133 -12.26 -31.42 18.02
C THR A 133 -12.12 -31.23 19.52
N GLY A 134 -10.91 -30.89 19.98
CA GLY A 134 -10.64 -30.66 21.38
C GLY A 134 -11.05 -29.26 21.81
N THR A 135 -10.88 -28.98 23.10
CA THR A 135 -11.20 -27.69 23.72
C THR A 135 -10.01 -27.13 24.50
N ASP A 136 -8.80 -27.62 24.21
CA ASP A 136 -7.61 -27.18 24.93
C ASP A 136 -7.31 -25.72 24.59
N ALA A 137 -6.99 -24.93 25.61
CA ALA A 137 -6.56 -23.56 25.41
C ALA A 137 -5.18 -23.48 24.73
N ASN A 138 -4.34 -24.51 24.86
CA ASN A 138 -3.00 -24.51 24.29
C ASN A 138 -2.80 -25.80 23.51
N VAL A 139 -2.58 -25.67 22.20
CA VAL A 139 -2.49 -26.81 21.29
C VAL A 139 -1.09 -26.91 20.70
N VAL A 140 -0.51 -28.10 20.74
CA VAL A 140 0.69 -28.43 19.96
C VAL A 140 0.27 -29.42 18.88
N ILE A 141 0.38 -29.01 17.62
CA ILE A 141 0.02 -29.87 16.49
C ILE A 141 1.08 -30.99 16.38
N PRO A 142 0.68 -32.27 16.23
CA PRO A 142 1.61 -33.39 16.06
C PRO A 142 2.59 -33.25 14.89
N ASP A 143 3.86 -33.64 15.09
CA ASP A 143 4.92 -33.61 14.06
C ASP A 143 4.66 -34.51 12.84
N ILE A 144 3.68 -35.41 12.90
CA ILE A 144 3.23 -36.19 11.73
C ILE A 144 2.45 -35.33 10.73
N VAL A 145 1.94 -34.17 11.15
CA VAL A 145 1.14 -33.28 10.30
C VAL A 145 2.06 -32.52 9.36
N THR A 146 1.80 -32.68 8.07
CA THR A 146 2.50 -31.98 6.97
C THR A 146 1.64 -30.93 6.28
N LYS A 147 0.33 -30.99 6.49
CA LYS A 147 -0.65 -30.01 5.98
C LYS A 147 -1.77 -29.85 7.00
N ILE A 148 -2.12 -28.60 7.28
CA ILE A 148 -3.36 -28.26 7.98
C ILE A 148 -4.40 -28.00 6.88
N ALA A 149 -5.50 -28.74 6.89
CA ALA A 149 -6.57 -28.56 5.92
C ALA A 149 -7.34 -27.27 6.20
N ASP A 150 -8.18 -26.90 5.24
CA ASP A 150 -9.11 -25.79 5.39
C ASP A 150 -10.05 -26.07 6.59
N ASP A 151 -10.46 -25.01 7.29
CA ASP A 151 -11.36 -25.04 8.45
C ASP A 151 -10.88 -25.90 9.65
N ALA A 152 -9.61 -26.34 9.69
CA ALA A 152 -9.18 -27.37 10.66
C ALA A 152 -9.41 -27.01 12.13
N PHE A 153 -9.29 -25.73 12.50
CA PHE A 153 -9.56 -25.15 13.81
C PHE A 153 -10.67 -24.10 13.77
N LEU A 154 -11.54 -24.11 12.75
CA LEU A 154 -12.67 -23.19 12.64
C LEU A 154 -13.45 -23.07 13.97
N ASP A 155 -13.72 -21.84 14.40
CA ASP A 155 -14.50 -21.51 15.61
C ASP A 155 -13.95 -22.11 16.93
N CYS A 156 -12.64 -22.36 17.03
CA CYS A 156 -12.02 -22.82 18.29
C CYS A 156 -11.91 -21.68 19.31
N TRP A 157 -13.03 -21.22 19.86
CA TRP A 157 -13.13 -20.04 20.75
C TRP A 157 -12.34 -20.16 22.07
N GLU A 158 -12.06 -21.38 22.53
CA GLU A 158 -11.26 -21.61 23.75
C GLU A 158 -9.75 -21.63 23.47
N LEU A 159 -9.33 -21.75 22.21
CA LEU A 159 -7.93 -21.74 21.83
C LEU A 159 -7.31 -20.38 22.21
N ARG A 160 -6.13 -20.42 22.82
CA ARG A 160 -5.33 -19.27 23.26
C ARG A 160 -3.94 -19.29 22.64
N SER A 161 -3.35 -20.48 22.49
CA SER A 161 -2.10 -20.65 21.76
C SER A 161 -2.08 -21.88 20.88
N VAL A 162 -1.38 -21.80 19.75
CA VAL A 162 -1.11 -22.95 18.89
C VAL A 162 0.34 -23.00 18.41
N VAL A 163 0.96 -24.18 18.49
CA VAL A 163 2.27 -24.47 17.93
C VAL A 163 2.10 -25.33 16.68
N ILE A 164 2.46 -24.77 15.54
CA ILE A 164 2.48 -25.42 14.23
C ILE A 164 3.91 -25.93 13.97
N PRO A 165 4.16 -27.25 13.89
CA PRO A 165 5.52 -27.80 13.80
C PRO A 165 6.16 -27.61 12.42
N ASP A 166 7.49 -27.74 12.36
CA ASP A 166 8.31 -27.64 11.13
C ASP A 166 7.99 -28.74 10.08
N SER A 167 7.24 -29.77 10.45
CA SER A 167 6.72 -30.75 9.49
C SER A 167 5.68 -30.15 8.55
N VAL A 168 4.94 -29.13 9.00
CA VAL A 168 3.87 -28.49 8.22
C VAL A 168 4.45 -27.67 7.07
N LYS A 169 3.92 -27.88 5.87
CA LYS A 169 4.29 -27.19 4.63
C LYS A 169 3.23 -26.19 4.19
N THR A 170 1.95 -26.44 4.48
CA THR A 170 0.85 -25.57 4.08
C THR A 170 -0.20 -25.50 5.17
N ILE A 171 -0.75 -24.30 5.36
CA ILE A 171 -1.90 -24.03 6.23
C ILE A 171 -3.04 -23.61 5.32
N GLY A 172 -4.16 -24.33 5.38
CA GLY A 172 -5.32 -24.14 4.53
C GLY A 172 -6.08 -22.84 4.80
N ASP A 173 -7.05 -22.58 3.93
CA ASP A 173 -7.96 -21.44 4.05
C ASP A 173 -8.84 -21.62 5.30
N TYR A 174 -9.18 -20.52 5.97
CA TYR A 174 -10.02 -20.52 7.18
C TYR A 174 -9.50 -21.42 8.34
N ALA A 175 -8.25 -21.89 8.28
CA ALA A 175 -7.78 -22.95 9.18
C ALA A 175 -7.88 -22.60 10.67
N PHE A 176 -7.77 -21.32 11.05
CA PHE A 176 -7.98 -20.77 12.39
C PHE A 176 -9.00 -19.62 12.38
N TYR A 177 -9.94 -19.65 11.44
CA TYR A 177 -10.98 -18.62 11.32
C TYR A 177 -11.82 -18.52 12.59
N ASN A 178 -12.08 -17.28 13.02
CA ASN A 178 -12.91 -16.95 14.18
C ASN A 178 -12.46 -17.65 15.47
N CYS A 179 -11.15 -17.92 15.61
CA CYS A 179 -10.53 -18.30 16.87
C CYS A 179 -10.29 -17.04 17.71
N GLN A 180 -11.37 -16.34 18.12
CA GLN A 180 -11.32 -15.05 18.81
C GLN A 180 -10.51 -15.04 20.12
N GLY A 181 -10.20 -16.21 20.66
CA GLY A 181 -9.34 -16.39 21.80
C GLY A 181 -7.85 -16.46 21.51
N LEU A 182 -7.45 -16.75 20.27
CA LEU A 182 -6.08 -17.08 19.91
C LEU A 182 -5.21 -15.85 20.03
N GLN A 183 -4.28 -15.87 20.98
CA GLN A 183 -3.39 -14.76 21.32
C GLN A 183 -1.96 -14.98 20.80
N GLU A 184 -1.57 -16.25 20.64
CA GLU A 184 -0.21 -16.64 20.28
C GLU A 184 -0.22 -17.76 19.23
N VAL A 185 0.53 -17.58 18.15
CA VAL A 185 0.79 -18.64 17.17
C VAL A 185 2.29 -18.76 16.93
N THR A 186 2.80 -20.00 16.98
CA THR A 186 4.14 -20.33 16.50
C THR A 186 4.01 -21.05 15.17
N ILE A 187 4.55 -20.46 14.10
CA ILE A 187 4.52 -21.02 12.74
C ILE A 187 5.87 -21.70 12.45
N GLY A 188 5.83 -22.97 12.07
CA GLY A 188 7.04 -23.73 11.73
C GLY A 188 7.80 -23.15 10.53
N ASN A 189 9.13 -23.26 10.54
CA ASN A 189 10.07 -22.67 9.58
C ASN A 189 10.07 -23.36 8.20
N SER A 190 9.09 -24.22 7.95
CA SER A 190 8.91 -24.97 6.72
C SER A 190 7.60 -24.66 6.02
N VAL A 191 6.74 -23.84 6.63
CA VAL A 191 5.47 -23.42 6.04
C VAL A 191 5.76 -22.56 4.82
N LYS A 192 5.19 -22.95 3.68
CA LYS A 192 5.32 -22.28 2.38
C LYS A 192 4.15 -21.35 2.07
N SER A 193 2.96 -21.69 2.55
CA SER A 193 1.76 -20.90 2.31
C SER A 193 0.88 -20.83 3.56
N ILE A 194 0.34 -19.64 3.80
CA ILE A 194 -0.75 -19.36 4.73
C ILE A 194 -1.96 -19.01 3.88
N GLY A 195 -3.03 -19.79 4.01
CA GLY A 195 -4.26 -19.66 3.21
C GLY A 195 -5.04 -18.38 3.47
N ASN A 196 -6.10 -18.20 2.68
CA ASN A 196 -7.02 -17.09 2.80
C ASN A 196 -7.81 -17.16 4.12
N GLU A 197 -8.06 -16.00 4.73
CA GLU A 197 -8.82 -15.87 5.99
C GLU A 197 -8.31 -16.78 7.14
N CYS A 198 -7.06 -17.23 7.06
CA CYS A 198 -6.50 -18.28 7.91
C CYS A 198 -6.59 -17.95 9.41
N PHE A 199 -6.26 -16.71 9.79
CA PHE A 199 -6.33 -16.18 11.15
C PHE A 199 -7.31 -15.00 11.24
N HIS A 200 -8.40 -15.03 10.46
CA HIS A 200 -9.41 -13.98 10.50
C HIS A 200 -10.11 -13.91 11.87
N ASP A 201 -10.32 -12.69 12.40
CA ASP A 201 -10.98 -12.43 13.69
C ASP A 201 -10.35 -13.21 14.87
N ASN A 202 -9.04 -13.06 15.03
CA ASN A 202 -8.24 -13.65 16.10
C ASN A 202 -7.73 -12.56 17.06
N ALA A 203 -7.44 -12.90 18.32
CA ALA A 203 -6.89 -11.97 19.32
C ALA A 203 -5.34 -11.92 19.34
N LEU A 204 -4.70 -12.22 18.21
CA LEU A 204 -3.24 -12.25 18.10
C LEU A 204 -2.68 -10.87 18.45
N THR A 205 -1.66 -10.84 19.30
CA THR A 205 -0.99 -9.57 19.67
C THR A 205 0.28 -9.32 18.86
N SER A 206 0.94 -10.40 18.45
CA SER A 206 2.08 -10.40 17.54
C SER A 206 2.07 -11.66 16.68
N VAL A 207 2.69 -11.58 15.50
CA VAL A 207 2.92 -12.77 14.66
C VAL A 207 4.26 -12.68 13.94
N VAL A 208 4.98 -13.80 13.91
CA VAL A 208 6.19 -13.97 13.10
C VAL A 208 5.84 -14.87 11.92
N ILE A 209 5.87 -14.31 10.72
CA ILE A 209 5.74 -15.03 9.46
C ILE A 209 7.15 -15.51 9.06
N PRO A 210 7.43 -16.82 9.06
CA PRO A 210 8.79 -17.31 8.82
C PRO A 210 9.31 -17.00 7.42
N ASP A 211 10.64 -16.96 7.26
CA ASP A 211 11.33 -16.76 5.97
C ASP A 211 11.00 -17.83 4.92
N SER A 212 10.39 -18.95 5.31
CA SER A 212 9.96 -19.98 4.37
C SER A 212 8.66 -19.66 3.64
N VAL A 213 7.84 -18.74 4.17
CA VAL A 213 6.52 -18.41 3.62
C VAL A 213 6.70 -17.58 2.36
N GLU A 214 6.10 -18.05 1.28
CA GLU A 214 6.13 -17.40 -0.04
C GLU A 214 4.79 -16.74 -0.37
N ILE A 215 3.68 -17.33 0.13
CA ILE A 215 2.31 -16.90 -0.13
C ILE A 215 1.63 -16.56 1.20
N LEU A 216 1.15 -15.32 1.30
CA LEU A 216 0.30 -14.82 2.37
C LEU A 216 -1.07 -14.49 1.77
N GLY A 217 -2.06 -15.33 2.08
CA GLY A 217 -3.39 -15.28 1.49
C GLY A 217 -4.17 -14.00 1.78
N ASP A 218 -5.24 -13.82 1.01
CA ASP A 218 -6.19 -12.72 1.19
C ASP A 218 -6.86 -12.85 2.55
N ASP A 219 -7.04 -11.72 3.23
CA ASP A 219 -7.68 -11.60 4.53
C ASP A 219 -7.08 -12.46 5.65
N ALA A 220 -5.85 -12.95 5.49
CA ALA A 220 -5.24 -13.94 6.37
C ALA A 220 -5.18 -13.51 7.85
N PHE A 221 -5.06 -12.22 8.15
CA PHE A 221 -5.09 -11.63 9.50
C PHE A 221 -6.11 -10.47 9.61
N THR A 222 -7.14 -10.49 8.77
CA THR A 222 -8.26 -9.54 8.83
C THR A 222 -8.92 -9.59 10.20
N LEU A 223 -9.30 -8.43 10.74
CA LEU A 223 -9.93 -8.30 12.06
C LEU A 223 -9.09 -8.82 13.24
N CYS A 224 -7.77 -8.95 13.07
CA CYS A 224 -6.87 -9.12 14.22
C CYS A 224 -6.68 -7.77 14.95
N GLU A 225 -7.74 -7.27 15.59
CA GLU A 225 -7.80 -5.91 16.17
C GLU A 225 -6.80 -5.67 17.31
N GLU A 226 -6.20 -6.72 17.87
CA GLU A 226 -5.15 -6.62 18.90
C GLU A 226 -3.72 -6.77 18.36
N LEU A 227 -3.56 -7.03 17.06
CA LEU A 227 -2.27 -7.32 16.42
C LEU A 227 -1.44 -6.04 16.30
N LYS A 228 -0.44 -5.90 17.18
CA LYS A 228 0.41 -4.69 17.29
C LYS A 228 1.73 -4.82 16.54
N GLU A 229 2.19 -6.04 16.35
CA GLU A 229 3.51 -6.34 15.78
C GLU A 229 3.42 -7.49 14.77
N VAL A 230 4.02 -7.31 13.60
CA VAL A 230 4.21 -8.38 12.63
C VAL A 230 5.65 -8.38 12.12
N THR A 231 6.25 -9.56 12.07
CA THR A 231 7.50 -9.79 11.33
C THR A 231 7.16 -10.55 10.05
N ILE A 232 7.48 -9.98 8.90
CA ILE A 232 7.23 -10.60 7.58
C ILE A 232 8.53 -11.21 7.06
N GLY A 233 8.52 -12.50 6.77
CA GLY A 233 9.68 -13.23 6.27
C GLY A 233 10.14 -12.77 4.87
N ASN A 234 11.43 -12.93 4.61
CA ASN A 234 12.11 -12.42 3.40
C ASN A 234 11.88 -13.26 2.12
N SER A 235 10.95 -14.22 2.13
CA SER A 235 10.53 -14.94 0.93
C SER A 235 9.11 -14.58 0.47
N VAL A 236 8.36 -13.81 1.26
CA VAL A 236 6.98 -13.42 0.92
C VAL A 236 7.01 -12.60 -0.36
N LYS A 237 6.27 -13.05 -1.39
CA LYS A 237 6.20 -12.40 -2.70
C LYS A 237 5.06 -11.41 -2.83
N SER A 238 3.96 -11.68 -2.15
CA SER A 238 2.78 -10.83 -2.14
C SER A 238 2.16 -10.84 -0.75
N ILE A 239 1.66 -9.68 -0.33
CA ILE A 239 0.74 -9.57 0.80
C ILE A 239 -0.67 -9.51 0.20
N GLY A 240 -1.50 -10.50 0.52
CA GLY A 240 -2.85 -10.63 -0.01
C GLY A 240 -3.74 -9.41 0.27
N SER A 241 -4.84 -9.31 -0.47
CA SER A 241 -5.87 -8.30 -0.27
C SER A 241 -6.45 -8.41 1.15
N GLY A 242 -6.65 -7.30 1.84
CA GLY A 242 -7.20 -7.26 3.19
C GLY A 242 -6.31 -7.89 4.27
N CYS A 243 -5.13 -8.43 3.95
CA CYS A 243 -4.38 -9.31 4.85
C CYS A 243 -4.24 -8.85 6.31
N PHE A 244 -4.03 -7.55 6.57
CA PHE A 244 -3.95 -6.93 7.90
C PHE A 244 -5.02 -5.87 8.13
N TRP A 245 -6.18 -6.02 7.50
CA TRP A 245 -7.31 -5.11 7.62
C TRP A 245 -7.79 -5.00 9.07
N GLY A 246 -7.93 -3.76 9.55
CA GLY A 246 -8.41 -3.49 10.91
C GLY A 246 -7.42 -3.87 12.03
N SER A 247 -6.16 -4.15 11.71
CA SER A 247 -5.15 -4.47 12.73
C SER A 247 -4.75 -3.26 13.59
N ALA A 248 -4.21 -3.51 14.78
CA ALA A 248 -3.64 -2.48 15.66
C ALA A 248 -2.13 -2.24 15.42
N LEU A 249 -1.62 -2.59 14.23
CA LEU A 249 -0.20 -2.46 13.89
C LEU A 249 0.23 -1.01 14.11
N THR A 250 1.37 -0.81 14.77
CA THR A 250 1.92 0.53 15.00
C THR A 250 2.98 0.92 13.97
N SER A 251 3.72 -0.07 13.50
CA SER A 251 4.69 0.03 12.42
C SER A 251 4.75 -1.29 11.65
N VAL A 252 5.09 -1.24 10.37
CA VAL A 252 5.35 -2.46 9.58
C VAL A 252 6.54 -2.29 8.63
N VAL A 253 7.37 -3.32 8.54
CA VAL A 253 8.44 -3.43 7.55
C VAL A 253 8.01 -4.41 6.48
N ILE A 254 7.81 -3.91 5.27
CA ILE A 254 7.54 -4.71 4.08
C ILE A 254 8.92 -5.09 3.48
N PRO A 255 9.30 -6.38 3.45
CA PRO A 255 10.62 -6.78 2.99
C PRO A 255 10.78 -6.58 1.48
N ASP A 256 12.02 -6.46 1.02
CA ASP A 256 12.37 -6.32 -0.40
C ASP A 256 11.95 -7.54 -1.25
N SER A 257 11.52 -8.65 -0.65
CA SER A 257 11.00 -9.79 -1.41
C SER A 257 9.59 -9.57 -1.96
N VAL A 258 8.84 -8.62 -1.39
CA VAL A 258 7.45 -8.34 -1.74
C VAL A 258 7.40 -7.51 -3.02
N GLU A 259 6.63 -8.00 -4.00
CA GLU A 259 6.40 -7.32 -5.28
C GLU A 259 5.02 -6.64 -5.34
N ILE A 260 4.04 -7.16 -4.57
CA ILE A 260 2.64 -6.73 -4.63
C ILE A 260 2.09 -6.53 -3.22
N LEU A 261 1.51 -5.36 -2.97
CA LEU A 261 0.64 -5.10 -1.83
C LEU A 261 -0.82 -5.12 -2.30
N GLY A 262 -1.61 -6.05 -1.76
CA GLY A 262 -3.01 -6.25 -2.15
C GLY A 262 -3.94 -5.09 -1.78
N THR A 263 -5.11 -5.09 -2.40
CA THR A 263 -6.19 -4.14 -2.12
C THR A 263 -6.61 -4.25 -0.66
N TYR A 264 -6.79 -3.14 0.04
CA TYR A 264 -7.11 -3.08 1.48
C TYR A 264 -6.09 -3.72 2.45
N ALA A 265 -4.88 -4.11 2.02
CA ALA A 265 -3.96 -4.91 2.84
C ALA A 265 -3.71 -4.38 4.27
N PHE A 266 -3.68 -3.06 4.47
CA PHE A 266 -3.54 -2.42 5.79
C PHE A 266 -4.68 -1.44 6.10
N PHE A 267 -5.80 -1.51 5.37
CA PHE A 267 -6.89 -0.55 5.53
C PHE A 267 -7.46 -0.59 6.94
N LYS A 268 -7.82 0.57 7.48
CA LYS A 268 -8.30 0.75 8.87
C LYS A 268 -7.31 0.27 9.94
N SER A 269 -6.03 0.10 9.62
CA SER A 269 -4.98 -0.03 10.65
C SER A 269 -4.71 1.34 11.28
N THR A 270 -5.65 1.81 12.10
CA THR A 270 -5.73 3.22 12.56
C THR A 270 -4.56 3.65 13.45
N GLU A 271 -3.86 2.70 14.06
CA GLU A 271 -2.67 2.93 14.89
C GLU A 271 -1.35 2.89 14.09
N LEU A 272 -1.40 2.52 12.80
CA LEU A 272 -0.22 2.39 11.94
C LEU A 272 0.36 3.76 11.62
N LYS A 273 1.49 4.10 12.24
CA LYS A 273 2.15 5.42 12.12
C LYS A 273 3.27 5.43 11.10
N GLU A 274 3.91 4.29 10.92
CA GLU A 274 5.13 4.13 10.14
C GLU A 274 5.07 2.88 9.26
N VAL A 275 5.47 3.01 8.00
CA VAL A 275 5.64 1.88 7.09
C VAL A 275 6.96 2.03 6.34
N SER A 276 7.74 0.96 6.30
CA SER A 276 8.90 0.83 5.42
C SER A 276 8.51 -0.05 4.25
N VAL A 277 8.39 0.51 3.05
CA VAL A 277 8.03 -0.21 1.83
C VAL A 277 9.30 -0.74 1.16
N GLY A 278 9.35 -2.05 0.87
CA GLY A 278 10.49 -2.69 0.22
C GLY A 278 10.76 -2.17 -1.20
N ASN A 279 12.02 -2.19 -1.61
CA ASN A 279 12.52 -1.59 -2.85
C ASN A 279 12.20 -2.40 -4.12
N ASN A 280 11.47 -3.52 -4.01
CA ASN A 280 10.99 -4.28 -5.17
C ASN A 280 9.46 -4.29 -5.29
N VAL A 281 8.75 -3.54 -4.44
CA VAL A 281 7.30 -3.38 -4.56
C VAL A 281 7.01 -2.66 -5.89
N LYS A 282 6.24 -3.30 -6.76
CA LYS A 282 5.88 -2.78 -8.10
C LYS A 282 4.52 -2.11 -8.10
N SER A 283 3.58 -2.61 -7.29
CA SER A 283 2.20 -2.13 -7.24
C SER A 283 1.67 -2.08 -5.81
N ILE A 284 0.95 -1.00 -5.51
CA ILE A 284 0.20 -0.82 -4.27
C ILE A 284 -1.28 -0.77 -4.63
N GLY A 285 -2.01 -1.82 -4.22
CA GLY A 285 -3.44 -2.00 -4.52
C GLY A 285 -4.34 -0.94 -3.89
N SER A 286 -5.57 -0.88 -4.37
CA SER A 286 -6.52 0.15 -3.95
C SER A 286 -6.76 0.12 -2.44
N ALA A 287 -6.90 1.29 -1.83
CA ALA A 287 -7.14 1.49 -0.41
C ALA A 287 -6.15 0.77 0.53
N CYS A 288 -4.99 0.34 0.05
CA CYS A 288 -4.02 -0.46 0.81
C CYS A 288 -3.68 0.16 2.16
N PHE A 289 -3.51 1.49 2.23
CA PHE A 289 -3.24 2.23 3.47
C PHE A 289 -4.37 3.20 3.84
N GLY A 290 -5.59 3.01 3.31
CA GLY A 290 -6.72 3.90 3.58
C GLY A 290 -7.15 3.83 5.05
N ASN A 291 -7.56 4.97 5.61
CA ASN A 291 -7.93 5.12 7.03
C ASN A 291 -6.83 4.68 8.03
N THR A 292 -5.55 4.83 7.67
CA THR A 292 -4.43 4.54 8.58
C THR A 292 -3.99 5.78 9.38
N GLY A 293 -3.20 5.54 10.42
CA GLY A 293 -2.62 6.58 11.27
C GLY A 293 -1.31 7.18 10.75
N LEU A 294 -0.95 6.93 9.49
CA LEU A 294 0.37 7.25 8.94
C LEU A 294 0.67 8.73 9.07
N THR A 295 1.92 9.05 9.43
CA THR A 295 2.38 10.43 9.58
C THR A 295 3.29 10.88 8.44
N SER A 296 4.07 9.94 7.91
CA SER A 296 4.90 10.10 6.72
C SER A 296 4.96 8.78 5.96
N VAL A 297 5.13 8.84 4.64
CA VAL A 297 5.38 7.63 3.82
C VAL A 297 6.37 7.90 2.70
N VAL A 298 7.24 6.93 2.43
CA VAL A 298 8.14 6.93 1.29
C VAL A 298 7.73 5.81 0.35
N ILE A 299 7.29 6.18 -0.84
CA ILE A 299 7.04 5.26 -1.95
C ILE A 299 8.37 5.05 -2.69
N PRO A 300 8.89 3.81 -2.78
CA PRO A 300 10.16 3.55 -3.45
C PRO A 300 10.03 3.71 -4.96
N ASP A 301 11.17 3.96 -5.61
CA ASP A 301 11.22 4.17 -7.07
C ASP A 301 10.86 2.91 -7.86
N SER A 302 10.74 1.73 -7.23
CA SER A 302 10.26 0.52 -7.88
C SER A 302 8.75 0.51 -8.17
N VAL A 303 7.98 1.36 -7.47
CA VAL A 303 6.52 1.39 -7.61
C VAL A 303 6.16 2.05 -8.93
N GLU A 304 5.40 1.34 -9.76
CA GLU A 304 4.92 1.83 -11.05
C GLU A 304 3.48 2.36 -10.96
N MET A 305 2.69 1.87 -10.00
CA MET A 305 1.26 2.18 -9.89
C MET A 305 0.83 2.34 -8.43
N LEU A 306 0.12 3.44 -8.17
CA LEU A 306 -0.70 3.64 -6.97
C LEU A 306 -2.17 3.48 -7.35
N GLY A 307 -2.86 2.51 -6.74
CA GLY A 307 -4.28 2.27 -6.96
C GLY A 307 -5.20 3.42 -6.51
N GLU A 308 -6.50 3.16 -6.52
CA GLU A 308 -7.50 4.10 -6.01
C GLU A 308 -7.44 4.15 -4.47
N ASP A 309 -7.75 5.28 -3.86
CA ASP A 309 -7.92 5.43 -2.40
C ASP A 309 -6.72 5.03 -1.51
N VAL A 310 -5.51 4.81 -2.07
CA VAL A 310 -4.38 4.16 -1.34
C VAL A 310 -4.11 4.79 0.03
N PHE A 311 -4.14 6.11 0.13
CA PHE A 311 -3.96 6.88 1.37
C PHE A 311 -5.21 7.68 1.76
N GLN A 312 -6.38 7.33 1.23
CA GLN A 312 -7.63 8.03 1.53
C GLN A 312 -7.85 8.10 3.05
N ASN A 313 -8.29 9.25 3.55
CA ASN A 313 -8.58 9.49 4.97
C ASN A 313 -7.38 9.31 5.92
N CYS A 314 -6.13 9.32 5.41
CA CYS A 314 -4.93 9.39 6.26
C CYS A 314 -4.73 10.82 6.79
N THR A 315 -5.64 11.27 7.67
CA THR A 315 -5.72 12.66 8.15
C THR A 315 -4.50 13.13 8.95
N LYS A 316 -3.64 12.19 9.41
CA LYS A 316 -2.39 12.46 10.11
C LYS A 316 -1.17 12.52 9.17
N LEU A 317 -1.30 12.10 7.91
CA LEU A 317 -0.22 12.06 6.94
C LEU A 317 0.15 13.48 6.55
N LYS A 318 1.37 13.92 6.88
CA LYS A 318 1.84 15.29 6.60
C LYS A 318 2.83 15.36 5.46
N GLU A 319 3.63 14.30 5.31
CA GLU A 319 4.76 14.24 4.40
C GLU A 319 4.67 12.96 3.56
N ILE A 320 4.85 13.11 2.25
CA ILE A 320 4.92 11.98 1.34
C ILE A 320 6.01 12.19 0.30
N ARG A 321 6.79 11.13 0.06
CA ARG A 321 7.67 11.05 -1.12
C ARG A 321 7.11 10.01 -2.08
N ILE A 322 6.85 10.43 -3.31
CA ILE A 322 6.41 9.54 -4.41
C ILE A 322 7.66 9.12 -5.20
N GLY A 323 7.75 7.84 -5.55
CA GLY A 323 8.88 7.29 -6.32
C GLY A 323 8.90 7.77 -7.76
N ASN A 324 10.09 7.89 -8.34
CA ASN A 324 10.28 8.52 -9.67
C ASN A 324 9.82 7.69 -10.88
N ASN A 325 9.34 6.46 -10.68
CA ASN A 325 8.81 5.62 -11.76
C ASN A 325 7.29 5.41 -11.65
N VAL A 326 6.60 6.09 -10.74
CA VAL A 326 5.14 6.03 -10.65
C VAL A 326 4.54 6.63 -11.92
N LYS A 327 3.80 5.82 -12.69
CA LYS A 327 3.21 6.23 -13.97
C LYS A 327 1.80 6.80 -13.80
N SER A 328 1.06 6.27 -12.83
CA SER A 328 -0.34 6.64 -12.59
C SER A 328 -0.65 6.72 -11.10
N ILE A 329 -1.42 7.74 -10.73
CA ILE A 329 -1.98 7.91 -9.38
C ILE A 329 -3.50 7.80 -9.51
N GLY A 330 -4.07 6.77 -8.90
CA GLY A 330 -5.51 6.49 -8.97
C GLY A 330 -6.39 7.56 -8.34
N SER A 331 -7.70 7.45 -8.61
CA SER A 331 -8.72 8.32 -8.03
C SER A 331 -8.70 8.26 -6.50
N TYR A 332 -9.01 9.36 -5.83
CA TYR A 332 -9.07 9.49 -4.37
C TYR A 332 -7.78 9.12 -3.60
N CYS A 333 -6.67 8.85 -4.29
CA CYS A 333 -5.46 8.25 -3.69
C CYS A 333 -4.95 9.00 -2.45
N PHE A 334 -5.06 10.33 -2.43
CA PHE A 334 -4.69 11.18 -1.29
C PHE A 334 -5.87 11.96 -0.71
N SER A 335 -7.12 11.57 -1.02
CA SER A 335 -8.30 12.32 -0.57
C SER A 335 -8.39 12.35 0.96
N ASN A 336 -8.75 13.53 1.50
CA ASN A 336 -8.85 13.82 2.93
C ASN A 336 -7.57 13.44 3.73
N THR A 337 -6.40 13.73 3.15
CA THR A 337 -5.12 13.59 3.85
C THR A 337 -4.70 14.90 4.52
N GLY A 338 -3.77 14.79 5.47
CA GLY A 338 -3.21 15.94 6.19
C GLY A 338 -2.01 16.60 5.51
N ILE A 339 -1.73 16.27 4.24
CA ILE A 339 -0.52 16.69 3.54
C ILE A 339 -0.48 18.20 3.40
N THR A 340 0.71 18.77 3.52
CA THR A 340 0.91 20.23 3.43
C THR A 340 1.53 20.65 2.10
N SER A 341 2.39 19.79 1.56
CA SER A 341 2.93 19.91 0.23
C SER A 341 3.18 18.54 -0.39
N VAL A 342 3.18 18.48 -1.72
CA VAL A 342 3.51 17.26 -2.47
C VAL A 342 4.17 17.59 -3.80
N ALA A 343 5.13 16.76 -4.22
CA ALA A 343 5.71 16.79 -5.55
C ALA A 343 5.29 15.55 -6.33
N ILE A 344 4.59 15.76 -7.43
CA ILE A 344 4.22 14.71 -8.38
C ILE A 344 5.41 14.53 -9.33
N PRO A 345 5.99 13.32 -9.44
CA PRO A 345 7.16 13.11 -10.29
C PRO A 345 6.82 13.24 -11.78
N ASP A 346 7.82 13.58 -12.58
CA ASP A 346 7.71 13.72 -14.03
C ASP A 346 7.29 12.42 -14.73
N SER A 347 7.39 11.26 -14.08
CA SER A 347 6.91 9.98 -14.63
C SER A 347 5.39 9.85 -14.68
N VAL A 348 4.65 10.67 -13.91
CA VAL A 348 3.19 10.57 -13.84
C VAL A 348 2.56 11.15 -15.09
N GLU A 349 1.71 10.36 -15.73
CA GLU A 349 0.99 10.78 -16.94
C GLU A 349 -0.40 11.35 -16.61
N THR A 350 -1.06 10.82 -15.56
CA THR A 350 -2.42 11.21 -15.20
C THR A 350 -2.62 11.29 -13.69
N LEU A 351 -3.40 12.29 -13.27
CA LEU A 351 -3.97 12.38 -11.93
C LEU A 351 -5.46 12.01 -12.00
N GLY A 352 -5.87 10.99 -11.24
CA GLY A 352 -7.25 10.51 -11.18
C GLY A 352 -8.25 11.53 -10.63
N ASN A 353 -9.52 11.11 -10.58
CA ASN A 353 -10.58 11.94 -10.02
C ASN A 353 -10.39 12.06 -8.51
N GLU A 354 -10.66 13.23 -7.94
CA GLU A 354 -10.64 13.46 -6.50
C GLU A 354 -9.30 13.12 -5.80
N THR A 355 -8.18 13.00 -6.54
CA THR A 355 -6.90 12.51 -5.99
C THR A 355 -6.46 13.29 -4.75
N PHE A 356 -6.65 14.60 -4.70
CA PHE A 356 -6.34 15.48 -3.57
C PHE A 356 -7.59 16.16 -2.99
N CYS A 357 -8.79 15.64 -3.27
CA CYS A 357 -10.05 16.17 -2.75
C CYS A 357 -10.02 16.20 -1.22
N ASP A 358 -10.50 17.29 -0.61
CA ASP A 358 -10.51 17.53 0.84
C ASP A 358 -9.13 17.56 1.52
N CYS A 359 -8.03 17.70 0.76
CA CYS A 359 -6.71 18.00 1.33
C CYS A 359 -6.61 19.47 1.78
N THR A 360 -7.41 19.84 2.78
CA THR A 360 -7.60 21.22 3.26
C THR A 360 -6.32 21.91 3.76
N LYS A 361 -5.25 21.13 4.05
CA LYS A 361 -3.94 21.64 4.47
C LYS A 361 -2.90 21.70 3.35
N LEU A 362 -3.22 21.21 2.15
CA LEU A 362 -2.32 21.22 1.00
C LEU A 362 -2.20 22.65 0.49
N GLU A 363 -1.09 23.32 0.80
CA GLU A 363 -0.85 24.73 0.46
C GLU A 363 -0.01 24.89 -0.81
N GLU A 364 0.83 23.88 -1.13
CA GLU A 364 1.73 23.89 -2.29
C GLU A 364 1.77 22.52 -2.99
N ILE A 365 1.81 22.55 -4.31
CA ILE A 365 2.00 21.35 -5.13
C ILE A 365 2.96 21.64 -6.30
N HIS A 366 3.85 20.69 -6.57
CA HIS A 366 4.51 20.58 -7.86
C HIS A 366 3.85 19.48 -8.68
N ILE A 367 3.44 19.80 -9.91
CA ILE A 367 2.87 18.86 -10.85
C ILE A 367 3.95 18.53 -11.89
N GLY A 368 4.24 17.24 -12.07
CA GLY A 368 5.29 16.78 -12.98
C GLY A 368 5.06 17.20 -14.44
N ASN A 369 6.16 17.37 -15.16
CA ASN A 369 6.20 17.94 -16.50
C ASN A 369 5.66 17.03 -17.61
N ASN A 370 5.17 15.82 -17.29
CA ASN A 370 4.49 14.93 -18.23
C ASN A 370 3.03 14.64 -17.85
N VAL A 371 2.47 15.29 -16.82
CA VAL A 371 1.07 15.10 -16.46
C VAL A 371 0.18 15.70 -17.54
N LYS A 372 -0.55 14.85 -18.25
CA LYS A 372 -1.40 15.20 -19.40
C LYS A 372 -2.80 15.63 -19.00
N SER A 373 -3.33 15.08 -17.91
CA SER A 373 -4.68 15.36 -17.45
C SER A 373 -4.80 15.40 -15.94
N ILE A 374 -5.62 16.34 -15.47
CA ILE A 374 -6.14 16.41 -14.10
C ILE A 374 -7.60 15.95 -14.12
N GLY A 375 -7.95 14.96 -13.31
CA GLY A 375 -9.31 14.42 -13.21
C GLY A 375 -10.33 15.36 -12.59
N GLU A 376 -11.59 14.92 -12.62
CA GLU A 376 -12.73 15.61 -12.00
C GLU A 376 -12.51 15.77 -10.49
N PHE A 377 -12.84 16.95 -9.93
CA PHE A 377 -12.69 17.27 -8.50
C PHE A 377 -11.27 17.05 -7.92
N CYS A 378 -10.23 16.91 -8.74
CA CYS A 378 -8.90 16.45 -8.29
C CYS A 378 -8.32 17.26 -7.12
N PHE A 379 -8.47 18.59 -7.12
CA PHE A 379 -8.04 19.50 -6.06
C PHE A 379 -9.21 20.14 -5.30
N CYS A 380 -10.40 19.53 -5.34
CA CYS A 380 -11.58 20.01 -4.63
C CYS A 380 -11.27 20.28 -3.14
N ASN A 381 -11.68 21.45 -2.64
CA ASN A 381 -11.55 21.83 -1.23
C ASN A 381 -10.11 21.72 -0.67
N THR A 382 -9.12 22.08 -1.49
CA THR A 382 -7.71 22.15 -1.05
C THR A 382 -7.34 23.51 -0.46
N GLY A 383 -6.24 23.54 0.29
CA GLY A 383 -5.67 24.76 0.88
C GLY A 383 -4.78 25.58 -0.07
N LEU A 384 -4.72 25.22 -1.36
CA LEU A 384 -3.77 25.76 -2.34
C LEU A 384 -3.91 27.27 -2.46
N THR A 385 -2.77 27.97 -2.53
CA THR A 385 -2.74 29.43 -2.69
C THR A 385 -2.40 29.87 -4.11
N SER A 386 -1.57 29.08 -4.79
CA SER A 386 -1.22 29.23 -6.19
C SER A 386 -0.96 27.87 -6.82
N VAL A 387 -1.23 27.74 -8.12
CA VAL A 387 -0.96 26.50 -8.89
C VAL A 387 -0.34 26.85 -10.23
N GLU A 388 0.73 26.15 -10.60
CA GLU A 388 1.33 26.19 -11.92
C GLU A 388 0.98 24.91 -12.68
N ILE A 389 0.21 25.03 -13.76
CA ILE A 389 -0.13 23.91 -14.63
C ILE A 389 1.04 23.67 -15.61
N PRO A 390 1.57 22.44 -15.73
CA PRO A 390 2.74 22.17 -16.56
C PRO A 390 2.42 22.32 -18.04
N GLY A 391 3.39 22.78 -18.83
CA GLY A 391 3.23 23.10 -20.25
C GLY A 391 2.90 21.92 -21.18
N CYS A 392 2.88 20.68 -20.66
CA CYS A 392 2.45 19.50 -21.40
C CYS A 392 0.97 19.17 -21.23
N MET A 393 0.27 19.82 -20.29
CA MET A 393 -1.08 19.46 -19.87
C MET A 393 -2.11 19.81 -20.93
N GLU A 394 -3.07 18.92 -21.16
CA GLU A 394 -4.06 19.02 -22.23
C GLU A 394 -5.49 19.18 -21.69
N VAL A 395 -5.77 18.56 -20.53
CA VAL A 395 -7.12 18.44 -19.96
C VAL A 395 -7.17 18.85 -18.48
N LEU A 396 -8.09 19.76 -18.16
CA LEU A 396 -8.54 20.04 -16.78
C LEU A 396 -9.97 19.52 -16.62
N GLY A 397 -10.20 18.58 -15.69
CA GLY A 397 -11.50 17.97 -15.44
C GLY A 397 -12.53 18.90 -14.78
N ASP A 398 -13.79 18.48 -14.78
CA ASP A 398 -14.89 19.23 -14.17
C ASP A 398 -14.60 19.49 -12.68
N TYR A 399 -14.90 20.71 -12.21
CA TYR A 399 -14.72 21.10 -10.81
C TYR A 399 -13.31 20.87 -10.24
N ALA A 400 -12.26 20.76 -11.08
CA ALA A 400 -10.93 20.35 -10.64
C ALA A 400 -10.35 21.17 -9.48
N PHE A 401 -10.69 22.46 -9.38
CA PHE A 401 -10.28 23.36 -8.29
C PHE A 401 -11.49 23.94 -7.54
N THR A 402 -12.63 23.23 -7.49
CA THR A 402 -13.81 23.72 -6.77
C THR A 402 -13.54 23.92 -5.27
N SER A 403 -14.21 24.87 -4.64
CA SER A 403 -14.10 25.18 -3.20
C SER A 403 -12.68 25.45 -2.70
N CYS A 404 -11.73 25.82 -3.57
CA CYS A 404 -10.36 26.15 -3.21
C CYS A 404 -10.27 27.58 -2.66
N SER A 405 -10.88 27.83 -1.50
CA SER A 405 -11.11 29.18 -0.96
C SER A 405 -9.85 30.05 -0.74
N ASN A 406 -8.65 29.47 -0.71
CA ASN A 406 -7.38 30.18 -0.57
C ASN A 406 -6.67 30.46 -1.90
N LEU A 407 -7.17 29.92 -3.02
CA LEU A 407 -6.51 29.94 -4.32
C LEU A 407 -6.64 31.33 -4.96
N LYS A 408 -5.51 32.02 -5.12
CA LYS A 408 -5.46 33.39 -5.64
C LYS A 408 -5.00 33.44 -7.08
N THR A 409 -4.07 32.58 -7.47
CA THR A 409 -3.46 32.63 -8.81
C THR A 409 -3.29 31.24 -9.39
N VAL A 410 -3.63 31.08 -10.65
CA VAL A 410 -3.34 29.85 -11.40
C VAL A 410 -2.73 30.22 -12.73
N TYR A 411 -1.60 29.61 -13.09
CA TYR A 411 -1.08 29.66 -14.45
C TYR A 411 -1.62 28.50 -15.25
N ILE A 412 -2.21 28.79 -16.41
CA ILE A 412 -2.72 27.80 -17.35
C ILE A 412 -2.04 28.01 -18.71
N PRO A 413 -1.21 27.07 -19.18
CA PRO A 413 -0.49 27.18 -20.45
C PRO A 413 -1.43 27.00 -21.65
N GLU A 414 -0.96 27.42 -22.84
CA GLU A 414 -1.70 27.28 -24.10
C GLU A 414 -1.96 25.81 -24.53
N SER A 415 -1.24 24.86 -23.93
CA SER A 415 -1.40 23.43 -24.19
C SER A 415 -2.74 22.89 -23.68
N VAL A 416 -3.34 23.52 -22.68
CA VAL A 416 -4.64 23.13 -22.14
C VAL A 416 -5.71 23.55 -23.13
N THR A 417 -6.37 22.56 -23.74
CA THR A 417 -7.38 22.80 -24.78
C THR A 417 -8.74 22.21 -24.41
N VAL A 418 -8.80 21.36 -23.39
CA VAL A 418 -10.05 20.78 -22.86
C VAL A 418 -10.23 21.26 -21.44
N PHE A 419 -11.29 22.03 -21.22
CA PHE A 419 -11.71 22.54 -19.92
C PHE A 419 -13.02 21.88 -19.52
N GLY A 420 -13.03 21.31 -18.32
CA GLY A 420 -14.23 20.83 -17.68
C GLY A 420 -15.17 21.97 -17.26
N GLU A 421 -16.39 21.61 -16.91
CA GLU A 421 -17.36 22.54 -16.38
C GLU A 421 -16.95 23.01 -14.98
N ASP A 422 -17.13 24.31 -14.70
CA ASP A 422 -17.11 24.85 -13.34
C ASP A 422 -15.82 24.56 -12.54
N ILE A 423 -14.66 24.53 -13.22
CA ILE A 423 -13.32 24.23 -12.65
C ILE A 423 -13.03 25.02 -11.36
N PHE A 424 -13.46 26.28 -11.28
CA PHE A 424 -13.25 27.18 -10.14
C PHE A 424 -14.57 27.50 -9.39
N TYR A 425 -15.54 26.60 -9.40
CA TYR A 425 -16.78 26.78 -8.63
C TYR A 425 -16.47 26.99 -7.14
N GLU A 426 -17.21 27.90 -6.49
CA GLU A 426 -16.98 28.28 -5.07
C GLU A 426 -15.50 28.63 -4.74
N THR A 427 -14.74 29.09 -5.73
CA THR A 427 -13.34 29.53 -5.60
C THR A 427 -13.24 31.02 -5.86
N ASP A 428 -13.46 31.80 -4.81
CA ASP A 428 -13.53 33.25 -4.90
C ASP A 428 -12.13 33.89 -5.06
N ASN A 429 -12.05 34.94 -5.88
CA ASN A 429 -10.86 35.79 -6.06
C ASN A 429 -9.65 35.12 -6.76
N VAL A 430 -9.86 34.05 -7.51
CA VAL A 430 -8.82 33.50 -8.38
C VAL A 430 -8.57 34.40 -9.59
N THR A 431 -7.29 34.57 -9.95
CA THR A 431 -6.84 35.20 -11.20
C THR A 431 -6.14 34.16 -12.05
N ILE A 432 -6.55 34.02 -13.31
CA ILE A 432 -5.91 33.14 -14.28
C ILE A 432 -4.80 33.91 -14.99
N TYR A 433 -3.61 33.33 -15.03
CA TYR A 433 -2.48 33.76 -15.84
C TYR A 433 -2.31 32.79 -17.00
N GLY A 434 -1.92 33.28 -18.17
CA GLY A 434 -1.75 32.44 -19.35
C GLY A 434 -1.38 33.27 -20.57
N VAL A 435 -1.48 32.65 -21.75
CA VAL A 435 -1.16 33.32 -23.02
C VAL A 435 -2.43 33.94 -23.61
N SER A 436 -2.37 35.19 -24.05
CA SER A 436 -3.50 35.82 -24.74
C SER A 436 -3.89 35.07 -26.03
N GLY A 437 -5.19 34.87 -26.24
CA GLY A 437 -5.78 34.10 -27.32
C GLY A 437 -5.90 32.60 -27.02
N SER A 438 -5.44 32.14 -25.85
CA SER A 438 -5.57 30.75 -25.39
C SER A 438 -7.01 30.39 -24.99
N GLU A 439 -7.28 29.08 -24.90
CA GLU A 439 -8.56 28.60 -24.37
C GLU A 439 -8.74 28.96 -22.89
N ALA A 440 -7.65 29.22 -22.15
CA ALA A 440 -7.72 29.72 -20.78
C ALA A 440 -8.32 31.14 -20.73
N GLU A 441 -8.00 32.02 -21.70
CA GLU A 441 -8.62 33.35 -21.80
C GLU A 441 -10.12 33.24 -22.13
N ASN A 442 -10.50 32.33 -23.04
CA ASN A 442 -11.91 32.06 -23.37
C ASN A 442 -12.69 31.59 -22.15
N TYR A 443 -12.15 30.60 -21.43
CA TYR A 443 -12.73 30.06 -20.20
C TYR A 443 -12.89 31.16 -19.15
N ALA A 444 -11.85 31.95 -18.91
CA ALA A 444 -11.90 33.06 -17.96
C ALA A 444 -12.99 34.07 -18.32
N GLY A 445 -13.15 34.39 -19.61
CA GLY A 445 -14.21 35.26 -20.11
C GLY A 445 -15.62 34.68 -19.92
N GLN A 446 -15.82 33.38 -20.15
CA GLN A 446 -17.10 32.69 -19.98
C GLN A 446 -17.58 32.73 -18.51
N TYR A 447 -16.66 32.51 -17.57
CA TYR A 447 -16.96 32.44 -16.13
C TYR A 447 -16.72 33.76 -15.39
N ASN A 448 -16.38 34.84 -16.09
CA ASN A 448 -16.08 36.16 -15.54
C ASN A 448 -14.97 36.13 -14.46
N ILE A 449 -13.91 35.37 -14.75
CA ILE A 449 -12.70 35.26 -13.93
C ILE A 449 -11.65 36.25 -14.48
N PRO A 450 -10.94 37.01 -13.63
CA PRO A 450 -9.83 37.86 -14.07
C PRO A 450 -8.76 37.06 -14.82
N PHE A 451 -8.35 37.57 -15.99
CA PHE A 451 -7.27 37.00 -16.80
C PHE A 451 -6.12 38.01 -16.95
N VAL A 452 -4.89 37.53 -16.87
CA VAL A 452 -3.66 38.32 -17.08
C VAL A 452 -2.76 37.58 -18.09
N ASP A 453 -2.37 38.28 -19.14
CA ASP A 453 -1.42 37.77 -20.13
C ASP A 453 0.02 37.75 -19.54
N GLY A 454 0.68 36.61 -19.66
CA GLY A 454 2.04 36.37 -19.17
C GLY A 454 2.11 35.42 -17.96
N ASP A 455 3.30 35.33 -17.39
CA ASP A 455 3.58 34.46 -16.26
C ASP A 455 2.92 34.96 -14.97
N MET A 456 2.70 34.06 -14.01
CA MET A 456 2.31 34.45 -12.66
C MET A 456 3.33 35.43 -12.07
N PRO A 457 2.89 36.38 -11.21
CA PRO A 457 3.81 37.20 -10.46
C PRO A 457 4.70 36.27 -9.66
N ASN A 458 5.98 36.22 -10.02
CA ASN A 458 6.99 35.55 -9.21
C ASN A 458 6.84 36.09 -7.80
N GLY A 459 6.35 35.25 -6.87
CA GLY A 459 6.43 35.58 -5.47
C GLY A 459 7.87 36.01 -5.20
N ASP A 460 8.04 37.15 -4.52
CA ASP A 460 9.33 37.80 -4.22
C ASP A 460 10.26 36.93 -3.33
N THR A 461 10.19 35.59 -3.41
CA THR A 461 11.19 34.69 -2.85
C THR A 461 12.34 34.61 -3.85
N PRO A 462 13.53 35.16 -3.51
CA PRO A 462 14.73 34.92 -4.29
C PRO A 462 14.94 33.41 -4.38
N ASP A 463 15.45 32.92 -5.52
CA ASP A 463 16.01 31.56 -5.54
C ASP A 463 16.97 31.42 -4.35
N PRO A 464 16.92 30.31 -3.60
CA PRO A 464 17.71 30.12 -2.40
C PRO A 464 19.18 30.42 -2.72
N ASP A 465 19.82 31.25 -1.89
CA ASP A 465 21.26 31.52 -1.97
C ASP A 465 21.98 30.17 -1.91
N PRO A 466 22.53 29.69 -3.03
CA PRO A 466 22.91 28.30 -3.14
C PRO A 466 24.05 27.94 -2.19
N ILE A 467 24.85 28.94 -1.80
CA ILE A 467 26.03 28.76 -0.96
C ILE A 467 25.64 28.54 0.52
N LYS A 468 24.44 28.94 0.95
CA LYS A 468 24.03 28.89 2.37
C LYS A 468 23.20 27.67 2.77
N GLU A 469 22.55 27.01 1.80
CA GLU A 469 21.57 25.94 2.06
C GLU A 469 22.07 24.55 1.63
N GLY A 470 23.35 24.41 1.26
CA GLY A 470 23.92 23.12 0.81
C GLY A 470 23.89 22.91 -0.71
N TRP A 471 23.39 23.86 -1.51
CA TRP A 471 23.45 23.75 -2.96
C TRP A 471 24.87 23.95 -3.51
N LYS A 472 25.22 23.19 -4.54
CA LYS A 472 26.46 23.25 -5.29
C LYS A 472 26.13 23.51 -6.76
N GLN A 473 26.92 24.36 -7.42
CA GLN A 473 26.87 24.55 -8.86
C GLN A 473 28.14 24.02 -9.48
N ASP A 474 28.02 23.25 -10.54
CA ASP A 474 29.14 22.88 -11.39
C ASP A 474 28.85 23.21 -12.86
N LYS A 475 29.63 22.66 -13.78
CA LYS A 475 29.48 22.93 -15.23
C LYS A 475 28.23 22.28 -15.84
N ILE A 476 27.53 21.43 -15.11
CA ILE A 476 26.41 20.63 -15.61
C ILE A 476 25.07 20.93 -14.89
N GLY A 477 25.06 21.63 -13.75
CA GLY A 477 23.81 22.07 -13.13
C GLY A 477 23.92 22.51 -11.66
N TRP A 478 22.76 22.58 -11.00
CA TRP A 478 22.61 22.78 -9.55
C TRP A 478 22.36 21.44 -8.85
N TRP A 479 22.93 21.26 -7.66
CA TRP A 479 22.85 20.01 -6.88
C TRP A 479 22.68 20.33 -5.39
N TYR A 480 21.72 19.72 -4.69
CA TYR A 480 21.60 19.87 -3.24
C TYR A 480 22.54 18.90 -2.51
N GLN A 481 23.30 19.37 -1.52
CA GLN A 481 24.14 18.54 -0.66
C GLN A 481 23.64 18.66 0.79
N ASN A 482 23.28 17.53 1.39
CA ASN A 482 22.92 17.41 2.79
C ASN A 482 24.08 17.84 3.70
N ALA A 483 23.77 18.16 4.96
CA ALA A 483 24.76 18.60 5.94
C ALA A 483 25.82 17.52 6.25
N ASP A 484 25.51 16.25 5.99
CA ASP A 484 26.42 15.10 6.10
C ASP A 484 27.31 14.88 4.85
N GLY A 485 27.16 15.72 3.82
CA GLY A 485 27.90 15.64 2.57
C GLY A 485 27.28 14.75 1.49
N THR A 486 26.15 14.09 1.76
CA THR A 486 25.42 13.28 0.78
C THR A 486 24.59 14.15 -0.17
N TYR A 487 24.25 13.64 -1.35
CA TYR A 487 23.36 14.31 -2.30
C TYR A 487 22.02 13.56 -2.32
N PRO A 488 20.87 14.24 -2.16
CA PRO A 488 19.59 13.66 -2.49
C PRO A 488 19.62 13.31 -3.99
N LYS A 489 19.45 12.03 -4.32
CA LYS A 489 19.43 11.59 -5.72
C LYS A 489 17.99 11.63 -6.21
N ASN A 490 17.71 12.44 -7.25
CA ASN A 490 16.41 12.52 -7.92
C ASN A 490 15.26 12.80 -6.96
N THR A 491 15.35 13.85 -6.14
CA THR A 491 14.31 14.17 -5.17
C THR A 491 13.98 15.65 -5.19
N TRP A 492 12.72 15.95 -5.47
CA TRP A 492 12.18 17.29 -5.30
C TRP A 492 12.25 17.73 -3.82
N LYS A 493 12.77 18.92 -3.57
CA LYS A 493 12.86 19.57 -2.27
C LYS A 493 12.22 20.95 -2.34
N GLN A 494 11.35 21.22 -1.38
CA GLN A 494 10.73 22.53 -1.21
C GLN A 494 11.67 23.46 -0.43
N ILE A 495 11.99 24.63 -1.01
CA ILE A 495 12.84 25.65 -0.38
C ILE A 495 12.22 27.01 -0.66
N TYR A 496 11.95 27.79 0.40
CA TYR A 496 11.26 29.09 0.29
C TYR A 496 9.97 29.06 -0.54
N GLY A 497 9.22 27.95 -0.45
CA GLY A 497 7.95 27.76 -1.19
C GLY A 497 8.12 27.50 -2.69
N ARG A 498 9.29 26.97 -3.10
CA ARG A 498 9.55 26.51 -4.46
C ARG A 498 10.15 25.11 -4.44
N TRP A 499 9.75 24.29 -5.40
CA TRP A 499 10.29 22.95 -5.57
C TRP A 499 11.56 22.96 -6.43
N TYR A 500 12.60 22.26 -5.98
CA TYR A 500 13.86 22.07 -6.68
C TYR A 500 14.17 20.58 -6.77
N HIS A 501 14.52 20.07 -7.96
CA HIS A 501 14.85 18.66 -8.18
C HIS A 501 16.32 18.34 -7.94
#